data_AF-A0A261S229-F1
#
_entry.id   AF-A0A261S229-F1
#
_cell.length_a   1.000
_cell.length_b   1.000
_cell.length_c   1.000
_cell.angle_alpha   90.00
_cell.angle_beta   90.00
_cell.angle_gamma   90.00
#
_symmetry.space_group_name_H-M   'P 1'
#
loop_
_entity.id
_entity.type
_entity.pdbx_description
1 polymer ?
#
loop_
_entity_poly.entity_id
_entity_poly.type
_entity_poly.pdbx_seq_one_letter_code
_entity_poly.pdbx_strand_id
1 'polypeptide(L)'
;MARLVEAGLAQFAGLPGEMTVAAWLAGRRHMDGTPGLACPPGLVSVDVMLADGALETLGPFGASGGLPLRSATGQALIPALYMLSGRPGAAWCRGQAAWPARYRLDALNPLPPAEANLAGLLAGHEGALAWIESVVLQAVAAAGSGQVQATPYPAEARALDAHIKDAFDPAGLYPEAPLP
;
A
#
# COMPACT_ATOMS: atom_id res chain seq x y z
N MET A 1 11.79 -7.47 -13.22
CA MET A 1 10.71 -8.48 -13.28
C MET A 1 11.11 -9.79 -13.94
N ALA A 2 11.82 -9.79 -15.09
CA ALA A 2 12.11 -11.04 -15.83
C ALA A 2 12.73 -12.16 -14.97
N ARG A 3 13.73 -11.82 -14.14
CA ARG A 3 14.35 -12.75 -13.20
C ARG A 3 13.41 -13.35 -12.15
N LEU A 4 12.38 -12.62 -11.74
CA LEU A 4 11.40 -13.13 -10.76
C LEU A 4 10.46 -14.15 -11.41
N VAL A 5 10.10 -13.92 -12.68
CA VAL A 5 9.32 -14.89 -13.47
C VAL A 5 10.15 -16.17 -13.69
N GLU A 6 11.43 -16.04 -14.03
CA GLU A 6 12.37 -17.18 -14.10
C GLU A 6 12.48 -17.94 -12.77
N ALA A 7 12.38 -17.23 -11.64
CA ALA A 7 12.39 -17.81 -10.29
C ALA A 7 11.02 -18.42 -9.86
N GLY A 8 10.02 -18.42 -10.72
CA GLY A 8 8.71 -19.04 -10.47
C GLY A 8 7.62 -18.10 -9.93
N LEU A 9 7.85 -16.78 -9.88
CA LEU A 9 6.84 -15.79 -9.51
C LEU A 9 5.99 -15.43 -10.74
N ALA A 10 5.09 -16.35 -11.10
CA ALA A 10 4.22 -16.24 -12.28
C ALA A 10 3.29 -15.01 -12.22
N GLN A 11 3.03 -14.45 -11.04
CA GLN A 11 2.25 -13.23 -10.87
C GLN A 11 2.83 -11.99 -11.56
N PHE A 12 4.10 -12.02 -11.97
CA PHE A 12 4.74 -10.93 -12.72
C PHE A 12 4.82 -11.18 -14.23
N ALA A 13 4.26 -12.29 -14.72
CA ALA A 13 4.19 -12.56 -16.15
C ALA A 13 3.42 -11.44 -16.86
N GLY A 14 3.97 -10.91 -17.96
CA GLY A 14 3.39 -9.81 -18.72
C GLY A 14 3.79 -8.40 -18.29
N LEU A 15 4.53 -8.25 -17.17
CA LEU A 15 5.11 -6.95 -16.81
C LEU A 15 6.43 -6.69 -17.57
N PRO A 16 6.76 -5.42 -17.88
CA PRO A 16 8.06 -5.02 -18.40
C PRO A 16 9.24 -5.64 -17.64
N GLY A 17 10.14 -6.31 -18.36
CA GLY A 17 11.25 -7.06 -17.77
C GLY A 17 12.17 -6.23 -16.87
N GLU A 18 12.42 -4.98 -17.26
CA GLU A 18 13.27 -3.99 -16.57
C GLU A 18 12.61 -3.35 -15.34
N MET A 19 11.30 -3.57 -15.12
CA MET A 19 10.61 -2.98 -13.98
C MET A 19 11.15 -3.55 -12.66
N THR A 20 11.42 -2.68 -11.71
CA THR A 20 11.80 -3.08 -10.34
C THR A 20 10.56 -3.44 -9.53
N VAL A 21 10.74 -4.23 -8.46
CA VAL A 21 9.63 -4.56 -7.54
C VAL A 21 9.10 -3.32 -6.85
N ALA A 22 9.98 -2.39 -6.45
CA ALA A 22 9.58 -1.12 -5.87
C ALA A 22 8.72 -0.28 -6.84
N ALA A 23 9.10 -0.19 -8.13
CA ALA A 23 8.34 0.54 -9.13
C ALA A 23 6.99 -0.12 -9.46
N TRP A 24 6.92 -1.45 -9.39
CA TRP A 24 5.65 -2.17 -9.50
C TRP A 24 4.74 -1.89 -8.31
N LEU A 25 5.26 -1.98 -7.08
CA LEU A 25 4.48 -1.76 -5.87
C LEU A 25 3.99 -0.31 -5.76
N ALA A 26 4.86 0.65 -6.03
CA ALA A 26 4.55 2.07 -5.98
C ALA A 26 3.60 2.53 -7.10
N GLY A 27 3.52 1.78 -8.21
CA GLY A 27 2.80 2.18 -9.40
C GLY A 27 1.29 1.99 -9.28
N ARG A 28 0.53 3.08 -9.36
CA ARG A 28 -0.93 3.05 -9.19
C ARG A 28 -1.68 2.22 -10.24
N ARG A 29 -1.16 2.16 -11.47
CA ARG A 29 -1.70 1.37 -12.60
C ARG A 29 -1.90 -0.12 -12.30
N HIS A 30 -1.32 -0.63 -11.21
CA HIS A 30 -1.40 -2.02 -10.79
C HIS A 30 -2.21 -2.22 -9.51
N MET A 31 -2.69 -1.13 -8.88
CA MET A 31 -3.12 -1.11 -7.48
C MET A 31 -4.49 -0.48 -7.23
N ASP A 32 -5.15 0.07 -8.25
CA ASP A 32 -6.55 0.47 -8.14
C ASP A 32 -7.43 -0.78 -8.14
N GLY A 33 -8.34 -0.88 -7.17
CA GLY A 33 -9.09 -2.10 -6.96
C GLY A 33 -10.30 -1.94 -6.06
N THR A 34 -11.03 -3.05 -5.94
CA THR A 34 -12.14 -3.20 -5.02
C THR A 34 -11.70 -2.88 -3.60
N PRO A 35 -12.46 -2.08 -2.83
CA PRO A 35 -12.18 -1.86 -1.42
C PRO A 35 -12.02 -3.17 -0.64
N GLY A 36 -11.04 -3.21 0.26
CA GLY A 36 -10.69 -4.38 1.06
C GLY A 36 -9.77 -5.38 0.35
N LEU A 37 -9.40 -5.14 -0.92
CA LEU A 37 -8.36 -5.87 -1.66
C LEU A 37 -7.13 -4.98 -1.87
N ALA A 38 -6.61 -4.43 -0.78
CA ALA A 38 -5.50 -3.47 -0.77
C ALA A 38 -4.14 -4.10 -1.01
N CYS A 39 -3.92 -5.29 -0.46
CA CYS A 39 -2.65 -5.97 -0.62
C CYS A 39 -2.61 -6.69 -1.97
N PRO A 40 -1.60 -6.41 -2.81
CA PRO A 40 -1.36 -7.18 -4.01
C PRO A 40 -1.19 -8.68 -3.68
N PRO A 41 -1.68 -9.58 -4.54
CA PRO A 41 -1.51 -11.01 -4.34
C PRO A 41 -0.04 -11.39 -4.14
N GLY A 42 0.25 -12.13 -3.07
CA GLY A 42 1.59 -12.57 -2.72
C GLY A 42 2.45 -11.53 -2.00
N LEU A 43 1.99 -10.31 -1.76
CA LEU A 43 2.71 -9.34 -0.92
C LEU A 43 2.70 -9.79 0.55
N VAL A 44 3.89 -10.03 1.11
CA VAL A 44 4.04 -10.43 2.52
C VAL A 44 4.41 -9.21 3.35
N SER A 45 5.58 -8.62 3.10
CA SER A 45 6.08 -7.47 3.85
C SER A 45 6.96 -6.57 2.99
N VAL A 46 7.19 -5.35 3.45
CA VAL A 46 8.03 -4.35 2.80
C VAL A 46 8.91 -3.70 3.85
N ASP A 47 10.22 -3.69 3.61
CA ASP A 47 11.15 -2.89 4.40
C ASP A 47 11.20 -1.49 3.81
N VAL A 48 11.01 -0.49 4.66
CA VAL A 48 10.95 0.90 4.28
C VAL A 48 11.83 1.77 5.14
N MET A 49 12.27 2.89 4.57
CA MET A 49 12.75 4.03 5.32
C MET A 49 11.63 5.06 5.44
N LEU A 50 11.33 5.49 6.66
CA LEU A 50 10.38 6.55 6.97
C LEU A 50 11.02 7.94 6.84
N ALA A 51 10.21 9.00 6.95
CA ALA A 51 10.66 10.37 6.75
C ALA A 51 11.75 10.81 7.75
N ASP A 52 11.75 10.24 8.97
CA ASP A 52 12.79 10.47 9.99
C ASP A 52 14.08 9.66 9.76
N GLY A 53 14.15 8.88 8.68
CA GLY A 53 15.25 7.97 8.37
C GLY A 53 15.19 6.64 9.12
N ALA A 54 14.14 6.38 9.90
CA ALA A 54 13.97 5.10 10.58
C ALA A 54 13.65 3.99 9.58
N LEU A 55 14.26 2.81 9.77
CA LEU A 55 13.96 1.62 9.00
C LEU A 55 12.88 0.79 9.70
N GLU A 56 11.84 0.41 8.96
CA GLU A 56 10.72 -0.36 9.46
C GLU A 56 10.30 -1.46 8.49
N THR A 57 9.80 -2.57 9.04
CA THR A 57 9.18 -3.63 8.24
C THR A 57 7.66 -3.52 8.37
N LEU A 58 6.99 -3.14 7.29
CA LEU A 58 5.52 -3.14 7.20
C LEU A 58 5.05 -4.50 6.68
N GLY A 59 4.11 -5.13 7.38
CA GLY A 59 3.65 -6.48 7.05
C GLY A 59 2.31 -6.83 7.71
N PRO A 60 1.97 -8.12 7.82
CA PRO A 60 0.76 -8.57 8.48
C PRO A 60 0.71 -8.06 9.92
N PHE A 61 -0.46 -7.56 10.31
CA PHE A 61 -0.73 -7.00 11.63
C PHE A 61 -1.93 -7.73 12.25
N GLY A 62 -1.75 -8.33 13.42
CA GLY A 62 -2.79 -9.12 14.10
C GLY A 62 -2.32 -10.52 14.53
N ALA A 63 -3.22 -11.51 14.45
CA ALA A 63 -2.99 -12.86 14.96
C ALA A 63 -1.86 -13.61 14.23
N SER A 64 -1.66 -13.30 12.94
CA SER A 64 -0.55 -13.78 12.13
C SER A 64 0.65 -12.81 12.09
N GLY A 65 0.66 -11.81 13.00
CA GLY A 65 1.44 -10.58 12.86
C GLY A 65 2.96 -10.75 12.92
N GLY A 66 3.65 -9.92 12.13
CA GLY A 66 5.11 -9.78 12.09
C GLY A 66 5.70 -9.04 13.30
N LEU A 67 7.00 -8.75 13.22
CA LEU A 67 7.76 -8.03 14.26
C LEU A 67 7.12 -6.67 14.58
N PRO A 68 7.08 -6.24 15.86
CA PRO A 68 6.64 -4.90 16.22
C PRO A 68 7.54 -3.83 15.59
N LEU A 69 6.94 -2.70 15.21
CA LEU A 69 7.68 -1.54 14.73
C LEU A 69 8.62 -1.01 15.81
N ARG A 70 9.84 -0.66 15.41
CA ARG A 70 10.97 -0.46 16.33
C ARG A 70 11.20 1.00 16.69
N SER A 71 10.92 1.90 15.76
CA SER A 71 11.08 3.34 15.93
C SER A 71 9.87 3.97 16.61
N ALA A 72 10.08 5.12 17.23
CA ALA A 72 9.00 5.91 17.80
C ALA A 72 7.98 6.33 16.73
N THR A 73 8.47 6.70 15.53
CA THR A 73 7.63 7.06 14.37
C THR A 73 6.77 5.89 13.92
N GLY A 74 7.35 4.69 13.77
CA GLY A 74 6.61 3.48 13.46
C GLY A 74 5.57 3.14 14.53
N GLN A 75 5.93 3.21 15.81
CA GLN A 75 5.01 2.95 16.92
C GLN A 75 3.86 3.95 17.00
N ALA A 76 4.09 5.22 16.66
CA ALA A 76 3.06 6.24 16.58
C ALA A 76 2.17 6.11 15.33
N LEU A 77 2.73 5.56 14.23
CA LEU A 77 2.02 5.42 12.96
C LEU A 77 0.83 4.46 13.06
N ILE A 78 0.97 3.32 13.74
CA ILE A 78 -0.12 2.32 13.87
C ILE A 78 -1.39 2.92 14.49
N PRO A 79 -1.38 3.51 15.71
CA PRO A 79 -2.58 4.09 16.28
C PRO A 79 -3.12 5.25 15.43
N ALA A 80 -2.25 6.05 14.80
CA ALA A 80 -2.67 7.12 13.88
C ALA A 80 -3.48 6.56 12.70
N LEU A 81 -2.99 5.51 12.04
CA LEU A 81 -3.67 4.89 10.91
C LEU A 81 -5.00 4.23 11.32
N TYR A 82 -5.07 3.59 12.48
CA TYR A 82 -6.34 3.03 12.99
C TYR A 82 -7.35 4.13 13.36
N MET A 83 -6.90 5.25 13.93
CA MET A 83 -7.76 6.42 14.14
C MET A 83 -8.28 6.99 12.81
N LEU A 84 -7.43 7.08 11.78
CA LEU A 84 -7.84 7.50 10.44
C LEU A 84 -8.84 6.53 9.81
N SER A 85 -8.64 5.23 9.98
CA SER A 85 -9.51 4.17 9.47
C SER A 85 -10.94 4.24 10.03
N GLY A 86 -11.09 4.78 11.24
CA GLY A 86 -12.38 5.03 11.89
C GLY A 86 -13.09 6.31 11.45
N ARG A 87 -12.44 7.20 10.67
CA ARG A 87 -13.05 8.48 10.27
C ARG A 87 -14.15 8.29 9.20
N PRO A 88 -15.12 9.23 9.13
CA PRO A 88 -16.17 9.19 8.10
C PRO A 88 -15.64 9.12 6.66
N GLY A 89 -14.54 9.81 6.35
CA GLY A 89 -13.92 9.77 5.01
C GLY A 89 -13.41 8.38 4.63
N ALA A 90 -12.83 7.64 5.58
CA ALA A 90 -12.38 6.27 5.36
C ALA A 90 -13.57 5.31 5.17
N ALA A 91 -14.63 5.47 5.96
CA ALA A 91 -15.87 4.70 5.79
C ALA A 91 -16.55 4.99 4.43
N TRP A 92 -16.57 6.25 4.02
CA TRP A 92 -17.10 6.66 2.72
C TRP A 92 -16.32 6.03 1.57
N CYS A 93 -14.98 6.03 1.63
CA CYS A 93 -14.12 5.39 0.62
C CYS A 93 -14.36 3.88 0.53
N ARG A 94 -14.52 3.19 1.68
CA ARG A 94 -14.83 1.75 1.72
C ARG A 94 -16.21 1.42 1.12
N GLY A 95 -17.16 2.35 1.17
CA GLY A 95 -18.50 2.17 0.61
C GLY A 95 -18.60 2.37 -0.91
N GLN A 96 -17.52 2.77 -1.59
CA GLN A 96 -17.52 2.98 -3.03
C GLN A 96 -17.37 1.66 -3.81
N ALA A 97 -17.79 1.66 -5.08
CA ALA A 97 -17.61 0.51 -5.97
C ALA A 97 -16.13 0.24 -6.30
N ALA A 98 -15.32 1.30 -6.36
CA ALA A 98 -13.87 1.26 -6.54
C ALA A 98 -13.24 2.16 -5.49
N TRP A 99 -12.07 1.77 -4.96
CA TRP A 99 -11.37 2.57 -3.97
C TRP A 99 -10.96 3.94 -4.57
N PRO A 100 -11.47 5.06 -4.04
CA PRO A 100 -11.29 6.37 -4.67
C PRO A 100 -10.05 7.12 -4.18
N ALA A 101 -9.51 6.74 -3.01
CA ALA A 101 -8.30 7.33 -2.44
C ALA A 101 -7.05 6.71 -3.06
N ARG A 102 -5.95 7.43 -2.99
CA ARG A 102 -4.65 6.98 -3.48
C ARG A 102 -4.04 5.95 -2.55
N TYR A 103 -3.97 6.26 -1.26
CA TYR A 103 -3.33 5.38 -0.30
C TYR A 103 -4.35 4.37 0.21
N ARG A 104 -3.97 3.09 0.18
CA ARG A 104 -4.87 1.96 0.45
C ARG A 104 -5.12 1.72 1.94
N LEU A 105 -5.71 2.70 2.62
CA LEU A 105 -6.07 2.59 4.05
C LEU A 105 -7.04 1.44 4.34
N ASP A 106 -7.75 0.96 3.33
CA ASP A 106 -8.53 -0.28 3.38
C ASP A 106 -7.69 -1.55 3.62
N ALA A 107 -6.35 -1.48 3.55
CA ALA A 107 -5.46 -2.55 4.01
C ALA A 107 -5.61 -2.88 5.51
N LEU A 108 -6.15 -1.95 6.29
CA LEU A 108 -6.49 -2.18 7.71
C LEU A 108 -7.82 -2.90 7.91
N ASN A 109 -8.67 -2.99 6.88
CA ASN A 109 -9.97 -3.67 6.93
C ASN A 109 -10.15 -4.53 5.67
N PRO A 110 -9.33 -5.57 5.49
CA PRO A 110 -9.42 -6.43 4.33
C PRO A 110 -10.70 -7.29 4.35
N LEU A 111 -11.05 -7.81 3.19
CA LEU A 111 -12.13 -8.79 3.09
C LEU A 111 -11.69 -10.16 3.64
N PRO A 112 -12.52 -10.86 4.43
CA PRO A 112 -12.22 -12.22 4.85
C PRO A 112 -11.94 -13.15 3.65
N PRO A 113 -10.99 -14.10 3.74
CA PRO A 113 -10.25 -14.49 4.95
C PRO A 113 -8.94 -13.72 5.19
N ALA A 114 -8.67 -12.63 4.45
CA ALA A 114 -7.41 -11.90 4.62
C ALA A 114 -7.35 -11.14 5.95
N GLU A 115 -6.14 -10.98 6.48
CA GLU A 115 -5.84 -10.18 7.68
C GLU A 115 -5.19 -8.84 7.31
N ALA A 116 -5.26 -7.87 8.21
CA ALA A 116 -4.70 -6.54 7.97
C ALA A 116 -3.21 -6.63 7.68
N ASN A 117 -2.74 -5.91 6.67
CA ASN A 117 -1.33 -5.91 6.30
C ASN A 117 -0.91 -4.49 5.89
N LEU A 118 -0.02 -3.89 6.69
CA LEU A 118 0.44 -2.51 6.50
C LEU A 118 1.21 -2.32 5.19
N ALA A 119 1.81 -3.38 4.65
CA ALA A 119 2.49 -3.32 3.35
C ALA A 119 1.55 -2.89 2.22
N GLY A 120 0.25 -3.21 2.33
CA GLY A 120 -0.78 -2.80 1.37
C GLY A 120 -0.95 -1.29 1.26
N LEU A 121 -0.62 -0.52 2.31
CA LEU A 121 -0.69 0.95 2.27
C LEU A 121 0.27 1.55 1.24
N LEU A 122 1.37 0.85 0.94
CA LEU A 122 2.38 1.29 -0.02
C LEU A 122 2.00 0.97 -1.47
N ALA A 123 0.95 0.18 -1.68
CA ALA A 123 0.45 -0.11 -3.02
C ALA A 123 -0.07 1.17 -3.67
N GLY A 124 0.58 1.61 -4.75
CA GLY A 124 0.20 2.83 -5.48
C GLY A 124 0.61 4.14 -4.79
N HIS A 125 1.53 4.08 -3.82
CA HIS A 125 1.94 5.27 -3.07
C HIS A 125 2.79 6.27 -3.87
N GLU A 126 3.29 5.87 -5.04
CA GLU A 126 4.13 6.68 -5.93
C GLU A 126 5.33 7.36 -5.25
N GLY A 127 5.86 6.76 -4.18
CA GLY A 127 7.00 7.29 -3.42
C GLY A 127 6.66 8.39 -2.41
N ALA A 128 5.38 8.68 -2.18
CA ALA A 128 4.95 9.78 -1.33
C ALA A 128 4.87 9.44 0.17
N LEU A 129 4.85 8.16 0.54
CA LEU A 129 4.74 7.76 1.96
C LEU A 129 6.07 7.29 2.58
N ALA A 130 6.87 6.55 1.82
CA ALA A 130 8.10 5.96 2.32
C ALA A 130 9.01 5.51 1.17
N TRP A 131 10.31 5.41 1.44
CA TRP A 131 11.26 4.81 0.51
C TRP A 131 11.28 3.29 0.69
N ILE A 132 11.07 2.54 -0.40
CA ILE A 132 11.07 1.07 -0.37
C ILE A 132 12.51 0.56 -0.48
N GLU A 133 12.97 -0.19 0.52
CA GLU A 133 14.28 -0.86 0.49
C GLU A 133 14.18 -2.29 -0.06
N SER A 134 13.19 -3.04 0.41
CA SER A 134 13.06 -4.46 0.13
C SER A 134 11.59 -4.88 0.16
N VAL A 135 11.23 -5.91 -0.62
CA VAL A 135 9.87 -6.46 -0.67
C VAL A 135 9.94 -7.98 -0.56
N VAL A 136 9.20 -8.54 0.38
CA VAL A 136 9.05 -9.99 0.56
C VAL A 136 7.78 -10.44 -0.13
N LEU A 137 7.91 -11.43 -1.01
CA LEU A 137 6.85 -11.93 -1.86
C LEU A 137 6.71 -13.44 -1.72
N GLN A 138 5.48 -13.92 -1.71
CA GLN A 138 5.13 -15.31 -1.88
C GLN A 138 4.70 -15.56 -3.33
N ALA A 139 5.16 -16.68 -3.90
CA ALA A 139 4.70 -17.11 -5.22
C ALA A 139 3.20 -17.43 -5.17
N VAL A 140 2.44 -16.85 -6.09
CA VAL A 140 1.00 -17.08 -6.25
C VAL A 140 0.69 -17.30 -7.72
N ALA A 141 -0.46 -17.91 -8.01
CA ALA A 141 -0.92 -18.05 -9.38
C ALA A 141 -1.04 -16.67 -10.04
N ALA A 142 -0.80 -16.62 -11.35
CA ALA A 142 -0.90 -15.38 -12.10
C ALA A 142 -2.30 -14.77 -11.94
N ALA A 143 -2.37 -13.61 -11.30
CA ALA A 143 -3.57 -12.81 -11.26
C ALA A 143 -3.66 -11.99 -12.55
N GLY A 144 -4.82 -11.99 -13.20
CA GLY A 144 -5.05 -11.11 -14.35
C GLY A 144 -4.88 -9.65 -13.92
N SER A 145 -4.03 -8.90 -14.61
CA SER A 145 -3.94 -7.46 -14.43
C SER A 145 -5.19 -6.81 -15.04
N GLY A 146 -6.15 -6.43 -14.20
CA GLY A 146 -7.26 -5.60 -14.64
C GLY A 146 -6.74 -4.26 -15.14
N GLN A 147 -7.16 -3.85 -16.34
CA GLN A 147 -6.95 -2.47 -16.77
C GLN A 147 -7.93 -1.57 -16.03
N VAL A 148 -7.43 -0.45 -15.53
CA VAL A 148 -8.17 0.47 -14.69
C VAL A 148 -8.63 1.67 -15.49
N GLN A 149 -9.87 2.11 -15.25
CA GLN A 149 -10.39 3.41 -15.68
C GLN A 149 -10.09 4.47 -14.62
N ALA A 150 -9.75 5.68 -15.05
CA ALA A 150 -9.51 6.80 -14.14
C ALA A 150 -10.71 7.01 -13.20
N THR A 151 -10.49 6.74 -11.91
CA THR A 151 -11.50 6.98 -10.88
C THR A 151 -11.53 8.47 -10.57
N PRO A 152 -12.71 9.11 -10.46
CA PRO A 152 -12.81 10.47 -9.96
C PRO A 152 -12.06 10.60 -8.62
N TYR A 153 -11.41 11.75 -8.39
CA TYR A 153 -10.69 12.05 -7.16
C TYR A 153 -11.45 13.07 -6.29
N PRO A 154 -12.50 12.62 -5.59
CA PRO A 154 -13.40 13.48 -4.84
C PRO A 154 -12.70 14.11 -3.62
N ALA A 155 -13.34 15.13 -3.05
CA ALA A 155 -12.79 15.87 -1.92
C ALA A 155 -12.57 14.98 -0.68
N GLU A 156 -13.44 14.00 -0.46
CA GLU A 156 -13.37 13.03 0.63
C GLU A 156 -12.11 12.16 0.52
N ALA A 157 -11.80 11.67 -0.69
CA ALA A 157 -10.61 10.90 -0.98
C ALA A 157 -9.34 11.73 -0.78
N ARG A 158 -9.32 12.96 -1.34
CA ARG A 158 -8.23 13.93 -1.16
C ARG A 158 -7.94 14.24 0.30
N ALA A 159 -8.99 14.49 1.08
CA ALA A 159 -8.86 14.78 2.49
C ALA A 159 -8.31 13.56 3.25
N LEU A 160 -8.74 12.35 2.91
CA LEU A 160 -8.19 11.13 3.51
C LEU A 160 -6.70 10.98 3.19
N ASP A 161 -6.32 11.15 1.93
CA ASP A 161 -4.93 11.01 1.49
C ASP A 161 -4.00 12.04 2.13
N ALA A 162 -4.44 13.28 2.28
CA ALA A 162 -3.70 14.31 3.00
C ALA A 162 -3.41 13.90 4.45
N HIS A 163 -4.40 13.36 5.17
CA HIS A 163 -4.18 12.89 6.54
C HIS A 163 -3.24 11.69 6.62
N ILE A 164 -3.27 10.79 5.63
CA ILE A 164 -2.35 9.65 5.58
C ILE A 164 -0.93 10.14 5.29
N LYS A 165 -0.77 11.08 4.35
CA LYS A 165 0.52 11.71 4.05
C LYS A 165 1.10 12.39 5.29
N ASP A 166 0.30 13.15 6.02
CA ASP A 166 0.73 13.80 7.27
C ASP A 166 1.16 12.79 8.35
N ALA A 167 0.56 11.59 8.39
CA ALA A 167 0.94 10.55 9.34
C ALA A 167 2.28 9.90 9.00
N PHE A 168 2.60 9.74 7.72
CA PHE A 168 3.85 9.14 7.24
C PHE A 168 5.01 10.14 7.14
N ASP A 169 4.69 11.38 6.78
CA ASP A 169 5.66 12.41 6.47
C ASP A 169 5.19 13.80 6.97
N PRO A 170 5.15 13.99 8.30
CA PRO A 170 4.73 15.25 8.89
C PRO A 170 5.69 16.41 8.57
N ALA A 171 6.92 16.10 8.13
CA ALA A 171 7.94 17.07 7.75
C ALA A 171 7.93 17.44 6.26
N GLY A 172 7.14 16.75 5.43
CA GLY A 172 7.03 17.02 3.98
C GLY A 172 8.31 16.69 3.20
N LEU A 173 9.06 15.67 3.61
CA LEU A 173 10.32 15.25 2.97
C LEU A 173 10.10 14.40 1.71
N TYR A 174 8.99 13.67 1.63
CA TYR A 174 8.59 12.90 0.46
C TYR A 174 7.76 13.75 -0.52
N PRO A 175 7.91 13.52 -1.84
CA PRO A 175 7.22 14.30 -2.85
C PRO A 175 5.71 14.12 -2.75
N GLU A 176 4.98 15.13 -3.22
CA GLU A 176 3.55 14.97 -3.49
C GLU A 176 3.36 14.02 -4.67
N ALA A 177 2.44 13.08 -4.50
CA ALA A 177 2.09 12.20 -5.60
C ALA A 177 1.32 12.99 -6.68
N PRO A 178 1.50 12.67 -7.97
CA PRO A 178 0.73 13.26 -9.07
C PRO A 178 -0.78 13.22 -8.85
N LEU A 179 -1.55 14.05 -9.56
CA LEU A 179 -3.01 13.89 -9.50
C LEU A 179 -3.42 12.55 -10.16
N PRO A 180 -4.31 11.79 -9.51
CA PRO A 180 -4.80 10.49 -9.95
C PRO A 180 -5.63 10.49 -11.23
#